data_AF-A0A7S3WH75-F1
#
_entry.id   AF-A0A7S3WH75-F1
#
_cell.length_a   1.000
_cell.length_b   1.000
_cell.length_c   1.000
_cell.angle_alpha   90.00
_cell.angle_beta   90.00
_cell.angle_gamma   90.00
#
_symmetry.space_group_name_H-M   'P 1'
#
loop_
_entity.id
_entity.type
_entity.pdbx_description
1 polymer ?
#
loop_
_entity_poly.entity_id
_entity_poly.type
_entity_poly.pdbx_seq_one_letter_code
_entity_poly.pdbx_strand_id
1 'polypeptide(L)'
;ERHPDFRIALLIPWVGPLPLWTSYFVSSARLSAPLADFLVFHEAQEELVPRDAPDNVQFFDLGVGGLSMLFGMQLGESLNLPIRNATVVIKALRFMFEKWPRLVAEYKPTFGSVFSKYLKGYTHWGYCDLDMVIGNLPLFIERSELEDNDIVTYSFGDQEAFYLRGQWTVHRNEPRVSTLWQGCDHLAAQLQKELLLKVAWVRRMESRGIANYPKRFQSAEGCYSHRVVQAGGIAFKMSSKQYVGLATPSVAEPAIYSVDGSIWRCDAEAPVDVDELARHSAAGTCLAELPGAHLAAGPMEPLEMSPDGCGRWMPFEFRMCAPGLVTQGAEVVSTTSTFFKGGKFYGQRFRHAPGTVLDNGCQQL
;
A
#
# COMPACT_ATOMS: atom_id res chain seq x y z
N GLU A 1 9.92 -15.21 16.15
CA GLU A 1 8.94 -14.78 17.18
C GLU A 1 8.24 -13.52 16.72
N ARG A 2 7.13 -13.08 17.34
CA ARG A 2 6.48 -11.82 16.98
C ARG A 2 7.26 -10.64 17.57
N HIS A 3 7.30 -9.52 16.85
CA HIS A 3 7.88 -8.28 17.35
C HIS A 3 7.14 -7.83 18.63
N PRO A 4 7.86 -7.40 19.69
CA PRO A 4 7.24 -7.12 20.99
C PRO A 4 6.28 -5.94 20.99
N ASP A 5 6.59 -4.89 20.21
CA ASP A 5 5.85 -3.61 20.29
C ASP A 5 4.90 -3.36 19.11
N PHE A 6 5.09 -4.04 17.98
CA PHE A 6 4.46 -3.66 16.72
C PHE A 6 3.88 -4.87 16.00
N ARG A 7 2.69 -4.67 15.42
CA ARG A 7 2.05 -5.62 14.53
C ARG A 7 1.26 -4.88 13.47
N ILE A 8 1.55 -5.15 12.20
CA ILE A 8 0.92 -4.52 11.04
C ILE A 8 -0.05 -5.52 10.39
N ALA A 9 -1.29 -5.10 10.14
CA ALA A 9 -2.22 -5.84 9.28
C ALA A 9 -2.31 -5.17 7.90
N LEU A 10 -1.77 -5.81 6.86
CA LEU A 10 -1.92 -5.37 5.48
C LEU A 10 -3.18 -6.00 4.88
N LEU A 11 -4.17 -5.16 4.57
CA LEU A 11 -5.51 -5.56 4.14
C LEU A 11 -5.60 -5.61 2.62
N ILE A 12 -5.97 -6.78 2.07
CA ILE A 12 -5.96 -7.05 0.63
C ILE A 12 -7.31 -7.65 0.20
N PRO A 13 -8.36 -6.81 0.01
CA PRO A 13 -9.59 -7.29 -0.60
C PRO A 13 -9.40 -7.53 -2.10
N TRP A 14 -9.68 -8.75 -2.54
CA TRP A 14 -9.51 -9.18 -3.92
C TRP A 14 -10.86 -9.58 -4.55
N VAL A 15 -11.24 -8.85 -5.60
CA VAL A 15 -12.47 -9.13 -6.35
C VAL A 15 -12.13 -9.94 -7.60
N GLY A 16 -12.75 -11.11 -7.74
CA GLY A 16 -12.53 -12.04 -8.85
C GLY A 16 -11.55 -13.17 -8.50
N PRO A 17 -11.13 -13.96 -9.51
CA PRO A 17 -10.20 -15.07 -9.28
C PRO A 17 -8.85 -14.57 -8.75
N LEU A 18 -8.28 -15.29 -7.78
CA LEU A 18 -6.93 -15.00 -7.31
C LEU A 18 -5.92 -15.13 -8.47
N PRO A 19 -4.97 -14.20 -8.63
CA PRO A 19 -4.00 -14.27 -9.71
C PRO A 19 -3.08 -15.48 -9.61
N LEU A 20 -2.57 -15.94 -10.75
CA LEU A 20 -1.59 -17.04 -10.80
C LEU A 20 -0.28 -16.71 -10.05
N TRP A 21 0.06 -15.42 -9.93
CA TRP A 21 1.26 -14.97 -9.23
C TRP A 21 1.09 -14.86 -7.70
N THR A 22 -0.08 -15.20 -7.16
CA THR A 22 -0.33 -15.16 -5.70
C THR A 22 0.69 -15.99 -4.93
N SER A 23 1.17 -17.10 -5.49
CA SER A 23 2.22 -17.92 -4.86
C SER A 23 3.53 -17.17 -4.66
N TYR A 24 3.93 -16.29 -5.58
CA TYR A 24 5.13 -15.46 -5.43
C TYR A 24 4.95 -14.44 -4.30
N PHE A 25 3.78 -13.81 -4.22
CA PHE A 25 3.44 -12.92 -3.11
C PHE A 25 3.53 -13.66 -1.78
N VAL A 26 2.82 -14.80 -1.64
CA VAL A 26 2.79 -15.63 -0.42
C VAL A 26 4.19 -16.06 0.00
N SER A 27 5.00 -16.52 -0.95
CA SER A 27 6.38 -16.92 -0.69
C SER A 27 7.22 -15.76 -0.16
N SER A 28 7.19 -14.61 -0.84
CA SER A 28 7.97 -13.42 -0.46
C SER A 28 7.50 -12.76 0.84
N ALA A 29 6.23 -12.94 1.24
CA ALA A 29 5.67 -12.37 2.45
C ALA A 29 6.04 -13.14 3.74
N ARG A 30 6.56 -14.37 3.60
CA ARG A 30 6.86 -15.29 4.72
C ARG A 30 7.77 -14.68 5.78
N LEU A 31 8.86 -14.03 5.37
CA LEU A 31 9.86 -13.50 6.30
C LEU A 31 9.37 -12.26 7.05
N SER A 32 8.25 -11.68 6.63
CA SER A 32 7.62 -10.58 7.34
C SER A 32 6.78 -11.04 8.54
N ALA A 33 6.62 -12.35 8.77
CA ALA A 33 5.82 -12.93 9.85
C ALA A 33 6.10 -12.39 11.27
N PRO A 34 7.30 -11.94 11.63
CA PRO A 34 7.55 -11.31 12.94
C PRO A 34 6.79 -10.01 13.13
N LEU A 35 6.58 -9.23 12.06
CA LEU A 35 6.09 -7.85 12.13
C LEU A 35 4.71 -7.66 11.49
N ALA A 36 4.42 -8.36 10.40
CA ALA A 36 3.26 -8.09 9.56
C ALA A 36 2.47 -9.35 9.21
N ASP A 37 1.15 -9.22 9.25
CA ASP A 37 0.17 -10.16 8.70
C ASP A 37 -0.45 -9.56 7.42
N PHE A 38 -0.66 -10.39 6.42
CA PHE A 38 -1.31 -10.08 5.16
C PHE A 38 -2.69 -10.76 5.16
N LEU A 39 -3.74 -9.96 5.26
CA LEU A 39 -5.11 -10.43 5.37
C LEU A 39 -5.78 -10.29 4.00
N VAL A 40 -5.85 -11.40 3.26
CA VAL A 40 -6.41 -11.48 1.92
C VAL A 40 -7.89 -11.86 2.02
N PHE A 41 -8.78 -11.00 1.55
CA PHE A 41 -10.22 -11.23 1.56
C PHE A 41 -10.69 -11.56 0.14
N HIS A 42 -11.33 -12.70 -0.06
CA HIS A 42 -11.79 -13.16 -1.37
C HIS A 42 -13.24 -13.68 -1.32
N GLU A 43 -13.81 -14.00 -2.48
CA GLU A 43 -15.18 -14.48 -2.60
C GLU A 43 -15.23 -15.82 -3.36
N ALA A 44 -15.44 -16.94 -2.64
CA ALA A 44 -15.63 -18.28 -3.19
C ALA A 44 -14.45 -18.73 -4.10
N GLN A 45 -13.22 -18.62 -3.60
CA GLN A 45 -11.97 -18.98 -4.31
C GLN A 45 -11.03 -19.83 -3.44
N GLU A 46 -11.56 -20.59 -2.47
CA GLU A 46 -10.77 -21.37 -1.51
C GLU A 46 -9.80 -22.35 -2.20
N GLU A 47 -10.18 -22.90 -3.35
CA GLU A 47 -9.34 -23.82 -4.13
C GLU A 47 -8.05 -23.18 -4.67
N LEU A 48 -7.99 -21.85 -4.77
CA LEU A 48 -6.83 -21.09 -5.26
C LEU A 48 -5.91 -20.61 -4.14
N VAL A 49 -6.23 -20.90 -2.88
CA VAL A 49 -5.39 -20.57 -1.74
C VAL A 49 -4.17 -21.50 -1.70
N PRO A 50 -2.93 -20.97 -1.68
CA PRO A 50 -1.73 -21.80 -1.58
C PRO A 50 -1.72 -22.64 -0.30
N ARG A 51 -1.53 -23.97 -0.43
CA ARG A 51 -1.55 -24.91 0.71
C ARG A 51 -0.40 -24.70 1.69
N ASP A 52 0.69 -24.12 1.23
CA ASP A 52 1.93 -23.85 1.96
C ASP A 52 2.04 -22.39 2.43
N ALA A 53 0.92 -21.65 2.41
CA ALA A 53 0.88 -20.29 2.92
C ALA A 53 1.35 -20.23 4.39
N PRO A 54 2.27 -19.32 4.72
CA PRO A 54 2.72 -19.14 6.10
C PRO A 54 1.60 -18.52 6.95
N ASP A 55 1.66 -18.71 8.28
CA ASP A 55 0.64 -18.23 9.23
C ASP A 55 0.35 -16.72 9.15
N ASN A 56 1.31 -15.94 8.67
CA ASN A 56 1.16 -14.50 8.49
C ASN A 56 0.53 -14.09 7.17
N VAL A 57 0.17 -15.02 6.29
CA VAL A 57 -0.61 -14.75 5.07
C VAL A 57 -1.92 -15.51 5.18
N GLN A 58 -2.99 -14.78 5.54
CA GLN A 58 -4.27 -15.35 5.92
C GLN A 58 -5.31 -15.06 4.84
N PHE A 59 -6.04 -16.08 4.43
CA PHE A 59 -7.10 -15.99 3.44
C PHE A 59 -8.48 -16.10 4.11
N PHE A 60 -9.33 -15.12 3.86
CA PHE A 60 -10.69 -15.05 4.39
C PHE A 60 -11.69 -15.15 3.24
N ASP A 61 -12.37 -16.29 3.14
CA ASP A 61 -13.50 -16.43 2.22
C ASP A 61 -14.73 -15.73 2.80
N LEU A 62 -15.18 -14.65 2.14
CA LEU A 62 -16.37 -13.92 2.52
C LEU A 62 -17.64 -14.45 1.85
N GLY A 63 -17.51 -15.46 0.98
CA GLY A 63 -18.58 -15.96 0.12
C GLY A 63 -18.94 -15.00 -1.02
N VAL A 64 -19.78 -15.45 -1.93
CA VAL A 64 -20.19 -14.69 -3.11
C VAL A 64 -20.85 -13.36 -2.72
N GLY A 65 -20.28 -12.23 -3.16
CA GLY A 65 -20.74 -10.89 -2.83
C GLY A 65 -20.40 -10.42 -1.41
N GLY A 66 -19.61 -11.19 -0.66
CA GLY A 66 -19.21 -10.88 0.72
C GLY A 66 -18.44 -9.57 0.87
N LEU A 67 -17.58 -9.19 -0.09
CA LEU A 67 -16.90 -7.89 -0.08
C LEU A 67 -17.91 -6.75 -0.20
N SER A 68 -18.85 -6.83 -1.14
CA SER A 68 -19.86 -5.78 -1.30
C SER A 68 -20.73 -5.61 -0.04
N MET A 69 -21.02 -6.71 0.65
CA MET A 69 -21.73 -6.71 1.93
C MET A 69 -20.88 -6.06 3.02
N LEU A 70 -19.63 -6.49 3.19
CA LEU A 70 -18.71 -5.97 4.20
C LEU A 70 -18.50 -4.46 4.04
N PHE A 71 -18.12 -4.01 2.84
CA PHE A 71 -17.94 -2.59 2.54
C PHE A 71 -19.24 -1.82 2.77
N GLY A 72 -20.36 -2.27 2.20
CA GLY A 72 -21.61 -1.52 2.31
C GLY A 72 -22.16 -1.43 3.73
N MET A 73 -22.03 -2.49 4.54
CA MET A 73 -22.42 -2.46 5.95
C MET A 73 -21.52 -1.53 6.77
N GLN A 74 -20.19 -1.66 6.64
CA GLN A 74 -19.25 -0.92 7.48
C GLN A 74 -19.16 0.57 7.09
N LEU A 75 -19.25 0.90 5.80
CA LEU A 75 -19.39 2.29 5.36
C LEU A 75 -20.75 2.86 5.79
N GLY A 76 -21.82 2.08 5.69
CA GLY A 76 -23.15 2.49 6.15
C GLY A 76 -23.17 2.82 7.64
N GLU A 77 -22.56 1.98 8.47
CA GLU A 77 -22.39 2.18 9.91
C GLU A 77 -21.52 3.41 10.20
N SER A 78 -20.34 3.49 9.59
CA SER A 78 -19.39 4.60 9.81
C SER A 78 -19.95 5.98 9.43
N LEU A 79 -20.86 6.02 8.46
CA LEU A 79 -21.50 7.26 7.97
C LEU A 79 -22.90 7.47 8.54
N ASN A 80 -23.37 6.61 9.46
CA ASN A 80 -24.72 6.64 10.00
C ASN A 80 -25.83 6.69 8.92
N LEU A 81 -25.68 5.91 7.84
CA LEU A 81 -26.64 5.89 6.75
C LEU A 81 -27.96 5.22 7.20
N PRO A 82 -29.12 5.74 6.78
CA PRO A 82 -30.37 5.02 6.94
C PRO A 82 -30.30 3.64 6.27
N ILE A 83 -30.95 2.63 6.86
CA ILE A 83 -30.92 1.22 6.37
C ILE A 83 -31.26 1.12 4.87
N ARG A 84 -32.23 1.92 4.40
CA ARG A 84 -32.61 1.97 2.98
C ARG A 84 -31.44 2.42 2.09
N ASN A 85 -30.68 3.43 2.51
CA ASN A 85 -29.52 3.95 1.80
C ASN A 85 -28.36 2.95 1.81
N ALA A 86 -28.06 2.34 2.96
CA ALA A 86 -27.06 1.28 3.06
C ALA A 86 -27.36 0.11 2.13
N THR A 87 -28.64 -0.30 2.02
CA THR A 87 -29.08 -1.34 1.09
C THR A 87 -28.81 -0.98 -0.38
N VAL A 88 -29.02 0.29 -0.75
CA VAL A 88 -28.69 0.80 -2.10
C VAL A 88 -27.19 0.77 -2.36
N VAL A 89 -26.38 1.19 -1.38
CA VAL A 89 -24.92 1.15 -1.45
C VAL A 89 -24.41 -0.28 -1.65
N ILE A 90 -24.88 -1.25 -0.85
CA ILE A 90 -24.48 -2.68 -0.99
C ILE A 90 -24.79 -3.19 -2.40
N LYS A 91 -26.01 -2.95 -2.91
CA LYS A 91 -26.41 -3.41 -4.26
C LYS A 91 -25.59 -2.75 -5.36
N ALA A 92 -25.29 -1.45 -5.21
CA ALA A 92 -24.47 -0.72 -6.17
C ALA A 92 -23.01 -1.21 -6.14
N LEU A 93 -22.42 -1.39 -4.95
CA LEU A 93 -21.07 -1.96 -4.79
C LEU A 93 -20.99 -3.34 -5.42
N ARG A 94 -21.95 -4.22 -5.16
CA ARG A 94 -22.00 -5.56 -5.76
C ARG A 94 -21.93 -5.49 -7.28
N PHE A 95 -22.84 -4.74 -7.88
CA PHE A 95 -22.87 -4.56 -9.33
C PHE A 95 -21.55 -3.98 -9.86
N MET A 96 -20.98 -2.99 -9.15
CA MET A 96 -19.78 -2.30 -9.59
C MET A 96 -18.52 -3.13 -9.41
N PHE A 97 -18.40 -3.95 -8.37
CA PHE A 97 -17.29 -4.88 -8.17
C PHE A 97 -17.35 -6.01 -9.21
N GLU A 98 -18.52 -6.55 -9.51
CA GLU A 98 -18.70 -7.53 -10.59
C GLU A 98 -18.31 -6.95 -11.97
N LYS A 99 -18.66 -5.68 -12.24
CA LYS A 99 -18.35 -5.03 -13.52
C LYS A 99 -16.90 -4.56 -13.62
N TRP A 100 -16.39 -3.92 -12.57
CA TRP A 100 -15.07 -3.30 -12.51
C TRP A 100 -14.34 -3.75 -11.22
N PRO A 101 -13.75 -4.95 -11.18
CA PRO A 101 -13.11 -5.48 -9.98
C PRO A 101 -12.07 -4.55 -9.34
N ARG A 102 -11.27 -3.85 -10.16
CA ARG A 102 -10.26 -2.87 -9.71
C ARG A 102 -10.86 -1.66 -8.97
N LEU A 103 -12.17 -1.46 -8.99
CA LEU A 103 -12.85 -0.38 -8.25
C LEU A 103 -12.60 -0.49 -6.74
N VAL A 104 -12.37 -1.70 -6.21
CA VAL A 104 -12.06 -1.90 -4.79
C VAL A 104 -10.87 -1.04 -4.33
N ALA A 105 -9.91 -0.75 -5.22
CA ALA A 105 -8.76 0.08 -4.92
C ALA A 105 -9.14 1.54 -4.58
N GLU A 106 -10.26 2.08 -5.10
CA GLU A 106 -10.75 3.42 -4.72
C GLU A 106 -11.06 3.51 -3.22
N TYR A 107 -11.37 2.38 -2.59
CA TYR A 107 -11.81 2.31 -1.20
C TYR A 107 -10.66 2.02 -0.23
N LYS A 108 -9.40 1.91 -0.68
CA LYS A 108 -8.20 1.75 0.18
C LYS A 108 -8.19 2.69 1.40
N PRO A 109 -8.53 3.99 1.27
CA PRO A 109 -8.60 4.91 2.41
C PRO A 109 -9.57 4.48 3.53
N THR A 110 -10.57 3.65 3.20
CA THR A 110 -11.63 3.24 4.12
C THR A 110 -11.30 1.95 4.87
N PHE A 111 -10.21 1.26 4.51
CA PHE A 111 -9.93 -0.10 4.99
C PHE A 111 -9.81 -0.20 6.53
N GLY A 112 -9.22 0.81 7.19
CA GLY A 112 -9.19 0.89 8.65
C GLY A 112 -10.58 0.85 9.31
N SER A 113 -11.59 1.42 8.66
CA SER A 113 -12.99 1.34 9.12
C SER A 113 -13.68 0.05 8.67
N VAL A 114 -13.55 -0.30 7.39
CA VAL A 114 -14.23 -1.46 6.78
C VAL A 114 -13.79 -2.78 7.40
N PHE A 115 -12.51 -2.92 7.73
CA PHE A 115 -11.96 -4.14 8.31
C PHE A 115 -11.69 -4.02 9.81
N SER A 116 -12.24 -3.00 10.48
CA SER A 116 -12.00 -2.71 11.90
C SER A 116 -12.10 -3.93 12.83
N LYS A 117 -13.04 -4.85 12.55
CA LYS A 117 -13.21 -6.11 13.31
C LYS A 117 -12.02 -7.07 13.21
N TYR A 118 -11.31 -7.07 12.07
CA TYR A 118 -10.10 -7.87 11.83
C TYR A 118 -8.83 -7.19 12.36
N LEU A 119 -8.90 -5.91 12.72
CA LEU A 119 -7.76 -5.11 13.17
C LEU A 119 -7.55 -5.13 14.69
N LYS A 120 -8.34 -5.91 15.45
CA LYS A 120 -8.18 -6.02 16.90
C LYS A 120 -6.84 -6.67 17.24
N GLY A 121 -6.04 -5.97 18.05
CA GLY A 121 -4.71 -6.44 18.49
C GLY A 121 -3.56 -6.04 17.57
N TYR A 122 -3.84 -5.38 16.44
CA TYR A 122 -2.82 -4.79 15.57
C TYR A 122 -2.52 -3.36 16.00
N THR A 123 -1.26 -2.97 16.01
CA THR A 123 -0.86 -1.58 16.28
C THR A 123 -1.00 -0.70 15.06
N HIS A 124 -0.92 -1.30 13.87
CA HIS A 124 -1.05 -0.62 12.59
C HIS A 124 -1.89 -1.44 11.61
N TRP A 125 -2.57 -0.76 10.70
CA TRP A 125 -3.20 -1.36 9.52
C TRP A 125 -2.64 -0.73 8.27
N GLY A 126 -2.74 -1.39 7.14
CA GLY A 126 -2.33 -0.81 5.87
C GLY A 126 -2.96 -1.53 4.70
N TYR A 127 -2.48 -1.22 3.52
CA TYR A 127 -2.83 -1.92 2.30
C TYR A 127 -1.57 -2.11 1.47
N CYS A 128 -1.53 -3.22 0.74
CA CYS A 128 -0.57 -3.42 -0.32
C CYS A 128 -1.22 -4.10 -1.54
N ASP A 129 -0.56 -4.03 -2.69
CA ASP A 129 -1.02 -4.73 -3.88
C ASP A 129 -0.55 -6.20 -3.89
N LEU A 130 -1.38 -7.08 -4.45
CA LEU A 130 -1.10 -8.52 -4.54
C LEU A 130 -0.08 -8.85 -5.65
N ASP A 131 0.23 -7.89 -6.53
CA ASP A 131 1.27 -8.00 -7.56
C ASP A 131 2.65 -7.50 -7.09
N MET A 132 2.82 -7.31 -5.78
CA MET A 132 4.10 -7.00 -5.17
C MET A 132 4.89 -8.25 -4.77
N VAL A 133 6.21 -8.08 -4.73
CA VAL A 133 7.13 -8.97 -4.02
C VAL A 133 7.55 -8.25 -2.75
N ILE A 134 7.37 -8.88 -1.58
CA ILE A 134 7.47 -8.20 -0.29
C ILE A 134 8.88 -8.30 0.31
N GLY A 135 9.38 -9.51 0.55
CA GLY A 135 10.64 -9.74 1.24
C GLY A 135 10.52 -9.66 2.78
N ASN A 136 11.61 -9.26 3.42
CA ASN A 136 11.75 -9.25 4.88
C ASN A 136 11.47 -7.85 5.46
N LEU A 137 10.20 -7.46 5.59
CA LEU A 137 9.79 -6.13 6.07
C LEU A 137 10.50 -5.65 7.36
N PRO A 138 10.80 -6.49 8.37
CA PRO A 138 11.63 -6.11 9.51
C PRO A 138 12.98 -5.43 9.18
N LEU A 139 13.57 -5.71 8.01
CA LEU A 139 14.80 -5.05 7.54
C LEU A 139 14.54 -3.69 6.88
N PHE A 140 13.33 -3.46 6.35
CA PHE A 140 13.01 -2.27 5.53
C PHE A 140 12.32 -1.17 6.31
N ILE A 141 11.46 -1.54 7.25
CA ILE A 141 10.76 -0.59 8.08
C ILE A 141 11.73 -0.07 9.15
N GLU A 142 11.90 1.25 9.26
CA GLU A 142 12.60 1.78 10.44
C GLU A 142 11.62 1.84 11.62
N ARG A 143 12.10 1.54 12.84
CA ARG A 143 11.31 1.68 14.07
C ARG A 143 10.62 3.04 14.19
N SER A 144 11.32 4.13 13.87
CA SER A 144 10.79 5.50 13.90
C SER A 144 9.64 5.73 12.91
N GLU A 145 9.50 4.92 11.85
CA GLU A 145 8.35 4.99 10.96
C GLU A 145 7.06 4.65 11.71
N LEU A 146 7.10 3.63 12.58
CA LEU A 146 5.96 3.15 13.36
C LEU A 146 5.78 3.89 14.69
N GLU A 147 6.85 4.46 15.25
CA GLU A 147 6.79 5.22 16.51
C GLU A 147 6.34 6.66 16.30
N ASP A 148 6.96 7.37 15.35
CA ASP A 148 6.86 8.84 15.26
C ASP A 148 5.83 9.33 14.26
N ASN A 149 5.23 8.43 13.47
CA ASN A 149 4.32 8.79 12.39
C ASN A 149 3.00 8.06 12.53
N ASP A 150 1.94 8.69 12.08
CA ASP A 150 0.61 8.11 11.99
C ASP A 150 0.41 7.37 10.69
N ILE A 151 1.09 7.79 9.63
CA ILE A 151 1.01 7.20 8.30
C ILE A 151 2.41 7.11 7.70
N VAL A 152 2.71 5.98 7.05
CA VAL A 152 3.97 5.73 6.35
C VAL A 152 3.63 5.18 4.98
N THR A 153 4.13 5.80 3.92
CA THR A 153 3.88 5.40 2.53
C THR A 153 5.18 5.24 1.77
N TYR A 154 5.26 4.24 0.90
CA TYR A 154 6.42 4.07 0.02
C TYR A 154 6.06 4.54 -1.39
N SER A 155 6.91 5.37 -2.00
CA SER A 155 6.71 5.97 -3.34
C SER A 155 7.71 5.45 -4.38
N PHE A 156 7.58 5.86 -5.64
CA PHE A 156 8.38 5.32 -6.76
C PHE A 156 9.66 6.12 -7.03
N GLY A 157 10.12 6.88 -6.03
CA GLY A 157 11.20 7.85 -6.22
C GLY A 157 10.76 9.22 -6.73
N ASP A 158 9.45 9.49 -6.79
CA ASP A 158 8.85 10.79 -7.12
C ASP A 158 8.47 11.57 -5.86
N GLN A 159 9.47 11.88 -5.04
CA GLN A 159 9.30 12.49 -3.72
C GLN A 159 8.73 13.91 -3.74
N GLU A 160 8.72 14.55 -4.92
CA GLU A 160 8.06 15.82 -5.15
C GLU A 160 6.53 15.71 -5.14
N ALA A 161 5.96 14.52 -5.29
CA ALA A 161 4.52 14.30 -5.35
C ALA A 161 4.00 13.83 -3.98
N PHE A 162 3.46 14.74 -3.18
CA PHE A 162 3.10 14.54 -1.77
C PHE A 162 1.81 13.73 -1.58
N TYR A 163 1.79 12.50 -2.08
CA TYR A 163 0.64 11.61 -2.02
C TYR A 163 0.94 10.34 -1.24
N LEU A 164 -0.04 9.90 -0.45
CA LEU A 164 -0.10 8.54 0.06
C LEU A 164 -0.38 7.59 -1.11
N ARG A 165 0.55 6.68 -1.36
CA ARG A 165 0.59 5.84 -2.55
C ARG A 165 -0.25 4.60 -2.36
N GLY A 166 -0.88 4.13 -3.44
CA GLY A 166 -1.76 2.97 -3.40
C GLY A 166 -1.06 1.64 -3.10
N GLN A 167 0.21 1.50 -3.46
CA GLN A 167 0.92 0.22 -3.55
C GLN A 167 1.32 -0.32 -2.19
N TRP A 168 1.78 0.57 -1.30
CA TRP A 168 2.09 0.22 0.08
C TRP A 168 1.94 1.47 0.95
N THR A 169 1.01 1.42 1.89
CA THR A 169 0.86 2.45 2.93
C THR A 169 0.36 1.82 4.22
N VAL A 170 0.98 2.19 5.33
CA VAL A 170 0.65 1.76 6.68
C VAL A 170 0.19 2.96 7.51
N HIS A 171 -0.78 2.71 8.38
CA HIS A 171 -1.48 3.67 9.21
C HIS A 171 -1.48 3.15 10.65
N ARG A 172 -1.31 4.05 11.61
CA ARG A 172 -1.54 3.75 13.03
C ARG A 172 -2.99 3.35 13.23
N ASN A 173 -3.21 2.27 13.98
CA ASN A 173 -4.54 1.72 14.20
C ASN A 173 -5.29 2.48 15.31
N GLU A 174 -5.61 3.75 15.03
CA GLU A 174 -6.35 4.63 15.91
C GLU A 174 -7.55 5.24 15.19
N PRO A 175 -8.69 5.46 15.88
CA PRO A 175 -9.88 6.05 15.28
C PRO A 175 -9.60 7.35 14.52
N ARG A 176 -8.77 8.25 15.08
CA ARG A 176 -8.43 9.54 14.45
C ARG A 176 -7.74 9.41 13.08
N VAL A 177 -7.07 8.27 12.82
CA VAL A 177 -6.41 7.98 11.55
C VAL A 177 -7.35 7.18 10.64
N SER A 178 -8.01 6.17 11.20
CA SER A 178 -8.90 5.24 10.47
C SER A 178 -10.17 5.89 9.92
N THR A 179 -10.53 7.10 10.35
CA THR A 179 -11.71 7.84 9.87
C THR A 179 -11.38 9.03 8.96
N LEU A 180 -10.11 9.29 8.65
CA LEU A 180 -9.69 10.45 7.82
C LEU A 180 -10.34 10.47 6.44
N TRP A 181 -10.65 9.29 5.88
CA TRP A 181 -11.34 9.14 4.59
C TRP A 181 -12.73 9.80 4.58
N GLN A 182 -13.35 10.03 5.74
CA GLN A 182 -14.68 10.65 5.82
C GLN A 182 -14.69 12.10 5.30
N GLY A 183 -13.53 12.77 5.25
CA GLY A 183 -13.41 14.07 4.60
C GLY A 183 -13.55 14.01 3.07
N CYS A 184 -13.46 12.84 2.46
CA CYS A 184 -13.61 12.67 1.02
C CYS A 184 -15.06 12.41 0.63
N ASP A 185 -15.72 13.44 0.08
CA ASP A 185 -17.13 13.40 -0.32
C ASP A 185 -17.51 12.14 -1.11
N HIS A 186 -16.71 11.75 -2.10
CA HIS A 186 -16.99 10.59 -2.95
C HIS A 186 -16.95 9.24 -2.20
N LEU A 187 -16.28 9.18 -1.04
CA LEU A 187 -16.27 8.03 -0.13
C LEU A 187 -17.27 8.18 1.01
N ALA A 188 -17.69 9.41 1.33
CA ALA A 188 -18.54 9.75 2.47
C ALA A 188 -19.87 10.38 2.05
N ALA A 189 -20.02 11.71 2.18
CA ALA A 189 -21.28 12.43 2.01
C ALA A 189 -21.99 12.16 0.65
N GLN A 190 -21.22 11.88 -0.40
CA GLN A 190 -21.70 11.61 -1.75
C GLN A 190 -21.49 10.15 -2.18
N LEU A 191 -21.14 9.23 -1.27
CA LEU A 191 -20.88 7.81 -1.57
C LEU A 191 -21.99 7.17 -2.43
N GLN A 192 -23.24 7.29 -1.98
CA GLN A 192 -24.38 6.70 -2.69
C GLN A 192 -24.55 7.34 -4.08
N LYS A 193 -24.42 8.67 -4.18
CA LYS A 193 -24.55 9.39 -5.45
C LYS A 193 -23.47 8.95 -6.44
N GLU A 194 -22.21 8.92 -6.02
CA GLU A 194 -21.09 8.53 -6.87
C GLU A 194 -21.22 7.08 -7.35
N LEU A 195 -21.61 6.15 -6.47
CA LEU A 195 -21.89 4.77 -6.85
C LEU A 195 -23.02 4.67 -7.89
N LEU A 196 -24.13 5.36 -7.68
CA LEU A 196 -25.25 5.35 -8.62
C LEU A 196 -24.90 5.97 -9.98
N LEU A 197 -24.03 6.99 -9.99
CA LEU A 197 -23.51 7.56 -11.24
C LEU A 197 -22.65 6.56 -12.02
N LYS A 198 -21.81 5.78 -11.34
CA LYS A 198 -21.03 4.70 -11.98
C LYS A 198 -21.94 3.59 -12.53
N VAL A 199 -22.96 3.18 -11.77
CA VAL A 199 -23.97 2.20 -12.22
C VAL A 199 -24.72 2.71 -13.46
N ALA A 200 -25.19 3.96 -13.43
CA ALA A 200 -25.89 4.57 -14.55
C ALA A 200 -25.00 4.71 -15.80
N TRP A 201 -23.71 5.00 -15.62
CA TRP A 201 -22.74 5.05 -16.69
C TRP A 201 -22.56 3.69 -17.38
N VAL A 202 -22.27 2.63 -16.60
CA VAL A 202 -22.16 1.26 -17.10
C VAL A 202 -23.40 0.86 -17.90
N ARG A 203 -24.59 1.03 -17.30
CA ARG A 203 -25.87 0.67 -17.94
C ARG A 203 -26.11 1.43 -19.24
N ARG A 204 -25.78 2.72 -19.29
CA ARG A 204 -25.92 3.55 -20.50
C ARG A 204 -24.99 3.11 -21.62
N MET A 205 -23.74 2.76 -21.30
CA MET A 205 -22.78 2.33 -22.31
C MET A 205 -23.16 0.95 -22.87
N GLU A 206 -23.52 0.02 -21.99
CA GLU A 206 -23.94 -1.33 -22.38
C GLU A 206 -25.28 -1.34 -23.14
N SER A 207 -26.25 -0.49 -22.77
CA SER A 207 -27.51 -0.37 -23.51
C SER A 207 -27.33 0.16 -24.93
N ARG A 208 -26.17 0.76 -25.23
CA ARG A 208 -25.78 1.23 -26.57
C ARG A 208 -24.91 0.20 -27.31
N GLY A 209 -24.70 -0.99 -26.74
CA GLY A 209 -23.84 -2.02 -27.30
C GLY A 209 -22.34 -1.71 -27.21
N ILE A 210 -21.93 -0.75 -26.38
CA ILE A 210 -20.51 -0.38 -26.23
C ILE A 210 -19.89 -1.28 -25.16
N ALA A 211 -18.99 -2.17 -25.57
CA ALA A 211 -18.32 -3.10 -24.64
C ALA A 211 -17.12 -2.49 -23.92
N ASN A 212 -16.36 -1.60 -24.58
CA ASN A 212 -15.16 -0.97 -24.03
C ASN A 212 -15.39 0.54 -23.87
N TYR A 213 -15.60 0.98 -22.64
CA TYR A 213 -15.86 2.38 -22.30
C TYR A 213 -14.96 2.88 -21.18
N PRO A 214 -14.69 4.19 -21.12
CA PRO A 214 -13.90 4.79 -20.04
C PRO A 214 -14.48 4.42 -18.68
N LYS A 215 -13.63 3.89 -17.81
CA LYS A 215 -14.01 3.58 -16.44
C LYS A 215 -13.97 4.88 -15.64
N ARG A 216 -15.03 5.13 -14.89
CA ARG A 216 -15.15 6.36 -14.08
C ARG A 216 -14.47 6.09 -12.73
N PHE A 217 -13.13 6.04 -12.74
CA PHE A 217 -12.36 5.84 -11.52
C PHE A 217 -11.98 7.15 -10.82
N GLN A 218 -12.04 7.17 -9.49
CA GLN A 218 -11.48 8.21 -8.63
C GLN A 218 -10.16 7.69 -8.04
N SER A 219 -9.11 8.51 -8.06
CA SER A 219 -7.85 8.11 -7.43
C SER A 219 -8.03 8.02 -5.92
N ALA A 220 -7.58 6.91 -5.34
CA ALA A 220 -7.49 6.72 -3.88
C ALA A 220 -6.48 7.67 -3.22
N GLU A 221 -5.52 8.20 -4.00
CA GLU A 221 -4.40 8.98 -3.47
C GLU A 221 -4.77 10.46 -3.29
N GLY A 222 -5.52 11.03 -4.23
CA GLY A 222 -5.73 12.48 -4.34
C GLY A 222 -6.41 13.11 -3.15
N CYS A 223 -7.73 12.94 -3.07
CA CYS A 223 -8.51 13.50 -1.97
C CYS A 223 -8.00 13.03 -0.62
N TYR A 224 -7.62 11.75 -0.49
CA TYR A 224 -7.22 11.20 0.79
C TYR A 224 -5.96 11.87 1.35
N SER A 225 -4.91 12.00 0.53
CA SER A 225 -3.68 12.70 0.94
C SER A 225 -3.98 14.15 1.29
N HIS A 226 -4.83 14.80 0.50
CA HIS A 226 -5.25 16.18 0.75
C HIS A 226 -6.04 16.31 2.07
N ARG A 227 -6.86 15.32 2.44
CA ARG A 227 -7.56 15.31 3.74
C ARG A 227 -6.63 15.03 4.90
N VAL A 228 -5.65 14.15 4.72
CA VAL A 228 -4.63 13.85 5.74
C VAL A 228 -3.87 15.11 6.14
N VAL A 229 -3.42 15.94 5.18
CA VAL A 229 -2.70 17.18 5.50
C VAL A 229 -3.59 18.25 6.14
N GLN A 230 -4.90 18.21 5.86
CA GLN A 230 -5.88 19.14 6.45
C GLN A 230 -6.34 18.73 7.85
N ALA A 231 -6.18 17.45 8.22
CA ALA A 231 -6.79 16.90 9.42
C ALA A 231 -6.21 17.44 10.74
N GLY A 232 -5.08 18.15 10.71
CA GLY A 232 -4.43 18.72 11.88
C GLY A 232 -3.88 17.63 12.81
N GLY A 233 -2.62 17.79 13.25
CA GLY A 233 -2.03 16.84 14.21
C GLY A 233 -1.81 15.42 13.69
N ILE A 234 -1.81 15.23 12.36
CA ILE A 234 -1.36 14.00 11.72
C ILE A 234 0.10 14.16 11.30
N ALA A 235 0.93 13.19 11.65
CA ALA A 235 2.30 13.08 11.16
C ALA A 235 2.38 11.97 10.12
N PHE A 236 3.02 12.23 8.97
CA PHE A 236 3.30 11.14 8.03
C PHE A 236 4.68 11.23 7.40
N LYS A 237 5.19 10.08 6.95
CA LYS A 237 6.45 9.93 6.23
C LYS A 237 6.21 9.28 4.87
N MET A 238 6.87 9.79 3.85
CA MET A 238 6.98 9.20 2.52
C MET A 238 8.45 8.91 2.21
N SER A 239 8.75 7.71 1.71
CA SER A 239 10.12 7.30 1.37
C SER A 239 10.15 6.42 0.13
N SER A 240 11.28 6.35 -0.57
CA SER A 240 11.44 5.52 -1.78
C SER A 240 12.14 4.20 -1.44
N LYS A 241 11.38 3.23 -0.91
CA LYS A 241 11.90 1.91 -0.51
C LYS A 241 11.40 0.74 -1.35
N GLN A 242 10.61 1.04 -2.39
CA GLN A 242 10.13 0.02 -3.32
C GLN A 242 10.83 0.20 -4.67
N TYR A 243 11.06 -0.93 -5.33
CA TYR A 243 11.58 -0.98 -6.69
C TYR A 243 10.40 -1.24 -7.64
N VAL A 244 10.24 -0.39 -8.66
CA VAL A 244 9.18 -0.54 -9.67
C VAL A 244 9.81 -0.79 -11.03
N GLY A 245 9.21 -1.71 -11.78
CA GLY A 245 9.64 -1.98 -13.15
C GLY A 245 11.03 -2.60 -13.23
N LEU A 246 11.39 -3.46 -12.26
CA LEU A 246 12.54 -4.35 -12.38
C LEU A 246 12.35 -5.21 -13.64
N ALA A 247 12.90 -4.75 -14.75
CA ALA A 247 13.00 -5.52 -15.96
C ALA A 247 14.24 -6.41 -15.82
N THR A 248 14.17 -7.66 -16.23
CA THR A 248 15.34 -8.54 -16.37
C THR A 248 15.43 -9.01 -17.83
N PRO A 249 15.81 -8.15 -18.80
CA PRO A 249 15.72 -8.47 -20.22
C PRO A 249 17.00 -9.06 -20.82
N SER A 250 18.10 -9.24 -20.09
CA SER A 250 19.34 -9.79 -20.70
C SER A 250 20.29 -10.48 -19.73
N VAL A 251 21.19 -11.32 -20.28
CA VAL A 251 22.26 -12.07 -19.59
C VAL A 251 23.29 -11.16 -18.90
N ALA A 252 23.23 -9.84 -19.11
CA ALA A 252 24.15 -8.85 -18.54
C ALA A 252 23.56 -8.03 -17.38
N GLU A 253 22.31 -8.30 -16.97
CA GLU A 253 21.66 -7.60 -15.85
C GLU A 253 21.67 -8.43 -14.57
N PRO A 254 21.70 -7.80 -13.38
CA PRO A 254 21.72 -8.52 -12.12
C PRO A 254 20.52 -9.45 -11.99
N ALA A 255 20.79 -10.70 -11.63
CA ALA A 255 19.79 -11.73 -11.42
C ALA A 255 19.08 -11.54 -10.07
N ILE A 256 17.76 -11.71 -10.07
CA ILE A 256 16.93 -11.68 -8.87
C ILE A 256 16.62 -13.11 -8.43
N TYR A 257 16.98 -13.47 -7.20
CA TYR A 257 16.70 -14.76 -6.59
C TYR A 257 15.66 -14.59 -5.49
N SER A 258 14.69 -15.51 -5.44
CA SER A 258 13.75 -15.65 -4.32
C SER A 258 14.08 -16.96 -3.59
N VAL A 259 14.66 -16.86 -2.40
CA VAL A 259 15.13 -18.01 -1.61
C VAL A 259 14.56 -17.91 -0.21
N ASP A 260 13.75 -18.90 0.19
CA ASP A 260 13.07 -18.95 1.49
C ASP A 260 12.34 -17.65 1.90
N GLY A 261 11.77 -16.96 0.91
CA GLY A 261 11.04 -15.70 1.08
C GLY A 261 11.91 -14.44 1.15
N SER A 262 13.24 -14.55 1.08
CA SER A 262 14.12 -13.41 0.84
C SER A 262 14.28 -13.13 -0.63
N ILE A 263 14.42 -11.85 -0.97
CA ILE A 263 14.77 -11.42 -2.31
C ILE A 263 16.23 -11.02 -2.32
N TRP A 264 16.97 -11.53 -3.28
CA TRP A 264 18.39 -11.26 -3.45
C TRP A 264 18.63 -10.73 -4.85
N ARG A 265 19.46 -9.70 -4.95
CA ARG A 265 19.99 -9.19 -6.21
C ARG A 265 21.47 -9.49 -6.26
N CYS A 266 21.87 -10.25 -7.27
CA CYS A 266 23.26 -10.62 -7.50
C CYS A 266 23.66 -10.19 -8.91
N ASP A 267 24.94 -9.89 -9.12
CA ASP A 267 25.46 -9.70 -10.48
C ASP A 267 25.28 -10.98 -11.30
N ALA A 268 25.08 -10.84 -12.62
CA ALA A 268 24.79 -11.96 -13.51
C ALA A 268 25.88 -13.06 -13.50
N GLU A 269 27.13 -12.66 -13.27
CA GLU A 269 28.30 -13.54 -13.26
C GLU A 269 28.70 -13.98 -11.84
N ALA A 270 27.98 -13.54 -10.81
CA ALA A 270 28.30 -13.89 -9.43
C ALA A 270 28.14 -15.41 -9.20
N PRO A 271 29.10 -16.08 -8.54
CA PRO A 271 28.91 -17.46 -8.10
C PRO A 271 27.89 -17.49 -6.97
N VAL A 272 26.64 -17.87 -7.28
CA VAL A 272 25.53 -17.93 -6.31
C VAL A 272 25.39 -19.34 -5.76
N ASP A 273 25.59 -19.49 -4.46
CA ASP A 273 25.19 -20.69 -3.70
C ASP A 273 23.83 -20.45 -3.04
N VAL A 274 22.81 -21.17 -3.50
CA VAL A 274 21.44 -21.04 -2.97
C VAL A 274 21.36 -21.44 -1.49
N ASP A 275 22.18 -22.39 -1.04
CA ASP A 275 22.21 -22.82 0.36
C ASP A 275 22.87 -21.76 1.26
N GLU A 276 23.81 -20.98 0.70
CA GLU A 276 24.34 -19.78 1.37
C GLU A 276 23.28 -18.70 1.49
N LEU A 277 22.57 -18.37 0.40
CA LEU A 277 21.46 -17.40 0.43
C LEU A 277 20.42 -17.79 1.48
N ALA A 278 19.99 -19.06 1.50
CA ALA A 278 19.02 -19.60 2.44
C ALA A 278 19.47 -19.46 3.91
N ARG A 279 20.75 -19.75 4.21
CA ARG A 279 21.32 -19.59 5.57
C ARG A 279 21.25 -18.14 6.05
N HIS A 280 21.56 -17.17 5.19
CA HIS A 280 21.46 -15.75 5.52
C HIS A 280 20.01 -15.27 5.65
N SER A 281 19.11 -15.80 4.82
CA SER A 281 17.67 -15.55 4.89
C SER A 281 17.04 -16.01 6.21
N ALA A 282 17.48 -17.15 6.76
CA ALA A 282 16.95 -17.73 7.99
C ALA A 282 17.42 -17.04 9.29
N ALA A 283 18.50 -16.24 9.24
CA ALA A 283 19.09 -15.62 10.43
C ALA A 283 18.35 -14.37 10.95
N GLY A 284 17.46 -13.75 10.16
CA GLY A 284 16.86 -12.43 10.44
C GLY A 284 15.44 -12.42 11.02
N THR A 285 15.10 -13.36 11.90
CA THR A 285 13.69 -13.72 12.18
C THR A 285 12.96 -12.94 13.27
N CYS A 286 13.56 -11.92 13.91
CA CYS A 286 12.85 -10.90 14.70
C CYS A 286 13.80 -9.78 15.13
N LEU A 287 14.03 -8.79 14.27
CA LEU A 287 14.82 -7.62 14.63
C LEU A 287 13.95 -6.62 15.39
N ALA A 288 14.10 -6.57 16.71
CA ALA A 288 13.36 -5.63 17.54
C ALA A 288 13.75 -4.17 17.23
N GLU A 289 14.97 -3.95 16.78
CA GLU A 289 15.48 -2.62 16.45
C GLU A 289 14.86 -2.02 15.20
N LEU A 290 14.29 -2.84 14.30
CA LEU A 290 13.75 -2.43 12.99
C LEU A 290 14.68 -1.38 12.33
N PRO A 291 15.86 -1.81 11.85
CA PRO A 291 16.94 -0.89 11.47
C PRO A 291 16.59 -0.04 10.24
N GLY A 292 15.68 -0.55 9.42
CA GLY A 292 15.26 0.00 8.13
C GLY A 292 16.37 0.12 7.09
N ALA A 293 16.00 0.60 5.91
CA ALA A 293 16.87 0.63 4.73
C ALA A 293 17.57 1.99 4.54
N HIS A 294 17.16 3.03 5.27
CA HIS A 294 17.63 4.40 5.07
C HIS A 294 18.19 5.01 6.35
N LEU A 295 19.40 5.56 6.25
CA LEU A 295 20.04 6.36 7.30
C LEU A 295 19.87 7.84 6.98
N ALA A 296 19.30 8.60 7.92
CA ALA A 296 19.14 10.04 7.78
C ALA A 296 20.48 10.74 7.51
N ALA A 297 20.50 11.64 6.52
CA ALA A 297 21.66 12.40 6.12
C ALA A 297 21.33 13.90 6.12
N GLY A 298 21.86 14.62 7.11
CA GLY A 298 21.60 16.05 7.27
C GLY A 298 20.27 16.39 7.95
N PRO A 299 19.97 17.68 8.12
CA PRO A 299 18.76 18.13 8.81
C PRO A 299 17.50 17.99 7.94
N MET A 300 16.33 18.05 8.58
CA MET A 300 15.06 18.25 7.87
C MET A 300 14.95 19.70 7.40
N GLU A 301 14.70 19.90 6.11
CA GLU A 301 14.53 21.21 5.48
C GLU A 301 13.07 21.42 5.05
N PRO A 302 12.47 22.61 5.24
CA PRO A 302 11.10 22.87 4.82
C PRO A 302 10.92 22.72 3.30
N LEU A 303 9.80 22.12 2.89
CA LEU A 303 9.38 22.06 1.49
C LEU A 303 8.12 22.89 1.28
N GLU A 304 8.14 23.75 0.26
CA GLU A 304 6.95 24.50 -0.15
C GLU A 304 6.05 23.63 -1.02
N MET A 305 4.77 23.57 -0.64
CA MET A 305 3.73 22.88 -1.40
C MET A 305 3.16 23.82 -2.47
N SER A 306 3.07 23.33 -3.70
CA SER A 306 2.49 24.02 -4.86
C SER A 306 1.59 23.06 -5.65
N PRO A 307 0.55 23.55 -6.36
CA PRO A 307 -0.19 22.72 -7.32
C PRO A 307 0.63 22.40 -8.59
N ASP A 308 1.78 23.05 -8.78
CA ASP A 308 2.70 22.87 -9.90
C ASP A 308 3.97 22.13 -9.47
N GLY A 309 4.60 21.42 -10.40
CA GLY A 309 5.89 20.73 -10.17
C GLY A 309 5.81 19.21 -10.10
N CYS A 310 4.61 18.63 -10.15
CA CYS A 310 4.40 17.19 -10.33
C CYS A 310 3.41 16.90 -11.47
N GLY A 311 3.22 15.63 -11.82
CA GLY A 311 2.42 15.23 -12.99
C GLY A 311 0.97 15.71 -12.98
N ARG A 312 0.38 15.93 -14.16
CA ARG A 312 -1.01 16.44 -14.33
C ARG A 312 -2.10 15.38 -14.16
N TRP A 313 -1.75 14.17 -13.72
CA TRP A 313 -2.67 13.05 -13.56
C TRP A 313 -3.66 13.24 -12.40
N MET A 314 -3.32 14.10 -11.42
CA MET A 314 -4.19 14.47 -10.33
C MET A 314 -5.07 15.70 -10.68
N PRO A 315 -6.36 15.74 -10.30
CA PRO A 315 -7.18 16.94 -10.39
C PRO A 315 -6.54 18.11 -9.65
N PHE A 316 -6.70 19.33 -10.19
CA PHE A 316 -5.99 20.52 -9.73
C PHE A 316 -6.22 20.81 -8.24
N GLU A 317 -7.45 20.62 -7.76
CA GLU A 317 -7.87 20.82 -6.37
C GLU A 317 -7.19 19.89 -5.36
N PHE A 318 -6.59 18.79 -5.81
CA PHE A 318 -5.86 17.85 -4.95
C PHE A 318 -4.36 17.87 -5.21
N ARG A 319 -3.84 18.81 -6.02
CA ARG A 319 -2.41 18.82 -6.34
C ARG A 319 -1.57 19.32 -5.17
N MET A 320 -0.67 18.46 -4.72
CA MET A 320 0.33 18.77 -3.69
C MET A 320 1.70 18.34 -4.19
N CYS A 321 2.46 19.29 -4.71
CA CYS A 321 3.77 19.07 -5.30
C CYS A 321 4.85 19.91 -4.59
N ALA A 322 6.12 19.51 -4.71
CA ALA A 322 7.29 20.27 -4.25
C ALA A 322 8.22 20.65 -5.43
N PRO A 323 7.92 21.74 -6.16
CA PRO A 323 8.73 22.15 -7.31
C PRO A 323 10.18 22.48 -6.91
N GLY A 324 10.39 23.00 -5.69
CA GLY A 324 11.73 23.29 -5.18
C GLY A 324 12.61 22.06 -4.93
N LEU A 325 12.01 20.86 -4.83
CA LEU A 325 12.77 19.61 -4.77
C LEU A 325 13.22 19.19 -6.18
N VAL A 326 12.34 19.37 -7.17
CA VAL A 326 12.63 19.06 -8.59
C VAL A 326 13.76 19.90 -9.14
N THR A 327 13.82 21.19 -8.78
CA THR A 327 14.89 22.10 -9.23
C THR A 327 16.28 21.72 -8.73
N GLN A 328 16.37 20.90 -7.67
CA GLN A 328 17.64 20.41 -7.13
C GLN A 328 18.17 19.18 -7.90
N GLY A 329 17.37 18.59 -8.79
CA GLY A 329 17.76 17.49 -9.66
C GLY A 329 17.25 16.12 -9.20
N ALA A 330 17.18 15.18 -10.15
CA ALA A 330 16.54 13.87 -9.96
C ALA A 330 17.19 13.01 -8.86
N GLU A 331 18.51 13.09 -8.69
CA GLU A 331 19.22 12.38 -7.61
C GLU A 331 18.78 12.87 -6.22
N VAL A 332 18.55 14.18 -6.09
CA VAL A 332 18.06 14.76 -4.83
C VAL A 332 16.66 14.25 -4.52
N VAL A 333 15.78 14.27 -5.51
CA VAL A 333 14.42 13.75 -5.39
C VAL A 333 14.45 12.28 -4.95
N SER A 334 15.20 11.42 -5.63
CA SER A 334 15.20 9.98 -5.36
C SER A 334 15.84 9.58 -4.01
N THR A 335 16.68 10.44 -3.44
CA THR A 335 17.38 10.20 -2.16
C THR A 335 16.91 11.13 -1.03
N THR A 336 15.69 11.64 -1.15
CA THR A 336 15.00 12.41 -0.10
C THR A 336 13.84 11.60 0.46
N SER A 337 13.64 11.61 1.78
CA SER A 337 12.35 11.24 2.37
C SER A 337 11.58 12.51 2.69
N THR A 338 10.27 12.47 2.47
CA THR A 338 9.36 13.58 2.74
C THR A 338 8.60 13.32 4.03
N PHE A 339 8.45 14.34 4.85
CA PHE A 339 7.73 14.29 6.13
C PHE A 339 6.68 15.38 6.16
N PHE A 340 5.53 15.10 6.75
CA PHE A 340 4.55 16.10 7.12
C PHE A 340 4.42 16.11 8.64
N LYS A 341 4.84 17.21 9.28
CA LYS A 341 4.81 17.38 10.74
C LYS A 341 4.43 18.82 11.07
N GLY A 342 3.59 19.00 12.09
CA GLY A 342 3.19 20.34 12.53
C GLY A 342 2.53 21.20 11.44
N GLY A 343 1.82 20.58 10.49
CA GLY A 343 1.14 21.29 9.40
C GLY A 343 2.04 21.74 8.25
N LYS A 344 3.30 21.28 8.19
CA LYS A 344 4.28 21.64 7.16
C LYS A 344 4.98 20.42 6.60
N PHE A 345 5.41 20.54 5.35
CA PHE A 345 6.24 19.55 4.68
C PHE A 345 7.72 19.80 4.92
N TYR A 346 8.47 18.72 5.05
CA TYR A 346 9.92 18.73 5.19
C TYR A 346 10.54 17.64 4.32
N GLY A 347 11.71 17.91 3.77
CA GLY A 347 12.56 16.93 3.10
C GLY A 347 13.78 16.63 3.96
N GLN A 348 14.21 15.38 3.99
CA GLN A 348 15.49 14.99 4.57
C GLN A 348 16.20 14.03 3.63
N ARG A 349 17.48 14.30 3.33
CA ARG A 349 18.29 13.36 2.56
C ARG A 349 18.52 12.09 3.36
N PHE A 350 18.73 10.98 2.66
CA PHE A 350 19.14 9.74 3.26
C PHE A 350 20.32 9.12 2.49
N ARG A 351 21.02 8.21 3.16
CA ARG A 351 21.94 7.25 2.55
C ARG A 351 21.34 5.86 2.72
N HIS A 352 21.58 4.97 1.76
CA HIS A 352 21.21 3.57 1.94
C HIS A 352 22.00 2.97 3.10
N ALA A 353 21.31 2.27 3.98
CA ALA A 353 21.97 1.42 4.96
C ALA A 353 22.77 0.34 4.20
N PRO A 354 23.92 -0.10 4.72
CA PRO A 354 24.77 -1.08 4.04
C PRO A 354 24.07 -2.42 3.74
N GLY A 355 22.95 -2.72 4.40
CA GLY A 355 22.15 -3.91 4.16
C GLY A 355 22.93 -5.20 4.44
N THR A 356 22.40 -6.32 3.93
CA THR A 356 23.11 -7.61 3.89
C THR A 356 23.72 -7.77 2.50
N VAL A 357 25.04 -7.66 2.39
CA VAL A 357 25.79 -7.94 1.16
C VAL A 357 26.77 -9.06 1.45
N LEU A 358 26.71 -10.13 0.65
CA LEU A 358 27.62 -11.27 0.74
C LEU A 358 28.95 -10.98 0.03
N ASP A 359 29.97 -11.78 0.31
CA ASP A 359 31.30 -11.62 -0.28
C ASP A 359 31.29 -11.74 -1.81
N ASN A 360 30.32 -12.46 -2.38
CA ASN A 360 30.11 -12.58 -3.83
C ASN A 360 29.33 -11.39 -4.44
N GLY A 361 29.03 -10.35 -3.67
CA GLY A 361 28.32 -9.14 -4.12
C GLY A 361 26.79 -9.27 -4.12
N CYS A 362 26.22 -10.43 -3.78
CA CYS A 362 24.78 -10.59 -3.64
C CYS A 362 24.25 -9.72 -2.50
N GLN A 363 23.29 -8.85 -2.81
CA GLN A 363 22.63 -7.98 -1.86
C GLN A 363 21.20 -8.47 -1.58
N GLN A 364 20.81 -8.54 -0.31
CA GLN A 364 19.42 -8.77 0.07
C GLN A 364 18.61 -7.49 -0.18
N LEU A 365 17.55 -7.63 -0.98
CA LEU A 365 16.66 -6.56 -1.41
C LEU A 365 15.42 -6.39 -0.54
#